data_AF-A0A167IGP6-F1
#
_entry.id   AF-A0A167IGP6-F1
#
_cell.length_a   1.000
_cell.length_b   1.000
_cell.length_c   1.000
_cell.angle_alpha   90.00
_cell.angle_beta   90.00
_cell.angle_gamma   90.00
#
_symmetry.space_group_name_H-M   'P 1'
#
loop_
_entity.id
_entity.type
_entity.pdbx_description
1 polymer ?
#
loop_
_entity_poly.entity_id
_entity_poly.type
_entity_poly.pdbx_seq_one_letter_code
_entity_poly.pdbx_strand_id
1 'polypeptide(L)'
;MQELESLKSMWSAKVKRKVPTMPQVKYNSELNVGTLDNDDWYFKVPYAFREALDIKFEERKKDKKSYMVWTQGPILSFKDGDTFTAKNQKSALQVRFSNPMGWDPEKNQMYQGSIVFDKFDVSGHKHTKLSQHSCTQMDFLKILISGVISC
;
A
#
# COMPACT_ATOMS: atom_id res chain seq x y z
N MET A 1 -2.91 33.77 -36.83
CA MET A 1 -3.31 33.64 -35.40
C MET A 1 -4.75 33.16 -35.21
N GLN A 2 -5.71 33.54 -36.06
CA GLN A 2 -7.12 33.10 -35.93
C GLN A 2 -7.33 31.58 -36.11
N GLU A 3 -6.60 30.92 -37.00
CA GLU A 3 -6.75 29.48 -37.25
C GLU A 3 -6.35 28.62 -36.04
N LEU A 4 -5.32 29.04 -35.30
CA LEU A 4 -4.85 28.35 -34.08
C LEU A 4 -5.86 28.45 -32.93
N GLU A 5 -6.53 29.59 -32.80
CA GLU A 5 -7.58 29.79 -31.79
C GLU A 5 -8.86 29.00 -32.14
N SER A 6 -9.22 28.95 -33.43
CA SER A 6 -10.32 28.10 -33.92
C SER A 6 -10.08 26.62 -33.61
N LEU A 7 -8.88 26.11 -33.91
CA LEU A 7 -8.51 24.73 -33.64
C LEU A 7 -8.53 24.38 -32.14
N LYS A 8 -8.08 25.29 -31.27
CA LYS A 8 -8.15 25.10 -29.80
C LYS A 8 -9.58 25.04 -29.29
N SER A 9 -10.50 25.81 -29.87
CA SER A 9 -11.91 25.84 -29.47
C SER A 9 -12.65 24.53 -29.78
N MET A 10 -12.16 23.77 -30.76
CA MET A 10 -12.71 22.47 -31.14
C MET A 10 -12.18 21.31 -30.29
N TRP A 11 -11.20 21.55 -29.42
CA TRP A 11 -10.69 20.52 -28.53
C TRP A 11 -11.70 20.21 -27.44
N SER A 12 -12.09 18.94 -27.32
CA SER A 12 -12.89 18.46 -26.19
C SER A 12 -12.23 18.88 -24.87
N ALA A 13 -13.03 19.30 -23.88
CA ALA A 13 -12.53 19.61 -22.55
C ALA A 13 -11.58 18.49 -22.10
N LYS A 14 -10.33 18.85 -21.78
CA LYS A 14 -9.34 17.87 -21.31
C LYS A 14 -9.94 17.16 -20.11
N VAL A 15 -10.31 15.91 -20.29
CA VAL A 15 -10.79 15.06 -19.20
C VAL A 15 -9.65 15.01 -18.20
N LYS A 16 -9.80 15.73 -17.08
CA LYS A 16 -8.89 15.55 -15.94
C LYS A 16 -9.06 14.09 -15.54
N ARG A 17 -8.04 13.27 -15.81
CA ARG A 17 -7.98 11.91 -15.25
C ARG A 17 -8.29 12.06 -13.77
N LYS A 18 -9.38 11.41 -13.31
CA LYS A 18 -9.54 11.16 -11.88
C LYS A 18 -8.32 10.35 -11.48
N VAL A 19 -7.38 11.01 -10.82
CA VAL A 19 -6.19 10.33 -10.27
C VAL A 19 -6.74 9.18 -9.45
N PRO A 20 -6.27 7.92 -9.64
CA PRO A 20 -6.67 6.85 -8.74
C PRO A 20 -6.40 7.34 -7.33
N THR A 21 -7.46 7.37 -6.53
CA THR A 21 -7.45 7.94 -5.19
C THR A 21 -6.47 7.11 -4.38
N MET A 22 -5.23 7.57 -4.30
CA MET A 22 -4.29 7.09 -3.30
C MET A 22 -5.03 7.18 -1.95
N PRO A 23 -4.91 6.17 -1.07
CA PRO A 23 -5.57 6.19 0.23
C PRO A 23 -5.43 7.58 0.86
N GLN A 24 -6.55 8.17 1.28
CA GLN A 24 -6.57 9.52 1.85
C GLN A 24 -5.95 9.44 3.25
N VAL A 25 -4.63 9.36 3.31
CA VAL A 25 -3.90 9.27 4.56
C VAL A 25 -4.19 10.51 5.39
N LYS A 26 -4.83 10.29 6.53
CA LYS A 26 -5.18 11.35 7.48
C LYS A 26 -4.46 11.08 8.77
N TYR A 27 -3.83 12.10 9.32
CA TYR A 27 -3.21 12.06 10.63
C TYR A 27 -3.82 13.15 11.51
N ASN A 28 -4.41 12.76 12.63
CA ASN A 28 -4.91 13.68 13.63
C ASN A 28 -3.83 13.86 14.70
N SER A 29 -3.22 15.04 14.74
CA SER A 29 -2.16 15.40 15.68
C SER A 29 -2.62 15.50 17.13
N GLU A 30 -3.88 15.82 17.38
CA GLU A 30 -4.43 15.96 18.74
C GLU A 30 -4.62 14.58 19.39
N LEU A 31 -5.10 13.61 18.61
CA LEU A 31 -5.34 12.25 19.07
C LEU A 31 -4.12 11.33 18.88
N ASN A 32 -3.08 11.79 18.17
CA ASN A 32 -1.95 10.96 17.72
C ASN A 32 -2.40 9.71 16.94
N VAL A 33 -3.52 9.79 16.21
CA VAL A 33 -4.09 8.68 15.44
C VAL A 33 -3.97 8.99 13.95
N GLY A 34 -3.35 8.07 13.22
CA GLY A 34 -3.36 8.07 11.76
C GLY A 34 -4.28 6.99 11.19
N THR A 35 -4.80 7.24 10.01
CA THR A 35 -5.54 6.25 9.21
C THR A 35 -4.99 6.23 7.78
N LEU A 36 -4.94 5.04 7.20
CA LEU A 36 -4.63 4.82 5.79
C LEU A 36 -5.89 4.75 4.93
N ASP A 37 -7.08 4.99 5.49
CA ASP A 37 -8.36 4.96 4.76
C ASP A 37 -8.56 3.65 3.97
N ASN A 38 -8.28 2.51 4.63
CA ASN A 38 -8.29 1.16 4.07
C ASN A 38 -9.44 0.32 4.65
N ASP A 39 -10.60 0.95 4.88
CA ASP A 39 -11.79 0.31 5.44
C ASP A 39 -12.40 -0.76 4.52
N ASP A 40 -12.02 -0.77 3.24
CA ASP A 40 -12.37 -1.77 2.24
C ASP A 40 -11.46 -3.01 2.24
N TRP A 41 -10.29 -2.99 2.90
CA TRP A 41 -9.37 -4.13 2.91
C TRP A 41 -9.84 -5.24 3.85
N TYR A 42 -9.56 -6.50 3.52
CA TYR A 42 -9.94 -7.63 4.37
C TYR A 42 -9.18 -7.66 5.70
N PHE A 43 -7.87 -7.37 5.68
CA PHE A 43 -7.03 -7.29 6.86
C PHE A 43 -6.92 -5.86 7.40
N LYS A 44 -6.84 -5.73 8.73
CA LYS A 44 -6.58 -4.45 9.40
C LYS A 44 -5.10 -4.10 9.23
N VAL A 45 -4.82 -3.03 8.50
CA VAL A 45 -3.46 -2.51 8.32
C VAL A 45 -3.40 -1.10 8.93
N PRO A 46 -2.89 -0.95 10.17
CA PRO A 46 -2.84 0.35 10.83
C PRO A 46 -1.83 1.30 10.18
N TYR A 47 -1.94 2.59 10.52
CA TYR A 47 -1.06 3.66 10.02
C TYR A 47 0.44 3.41 10.23
N ALA A 48 0.83 2.62 11.24
CA ALA A 48 2.21 2.21 11.45
C ALA A 48 2.85 1.52 10.23
N PHE A 49 2.06 0.85 9.38
CA PHE A 49 2.55 0.19 8.17
C PHE A 49 2.71 1.11 6.97
N ARG A 50 2.56 2.44 7.14
CA ARG A 50 2.83 3.41 6.06
C ARG A 50 4.22 3.21 5.44
N GLU A 51 5.22 2.87 6.25
CA GLU A 51 6.60 2.66 5.78
C GLU A 51 6.72 1.39 4.94
N ALA A 52 6.08 0.31 5.38
CA ALA A 52 6.05 -0.96 4.63
C ALA A 52 5.33 -0.81 3.28
N LEU A 53 4.41 0.15 3.17
CA LEU A 53 3.67 0.50 1.94
C LEU A 53 4.33 1.62 1.13
N ASP A 54 5.49 2.11 1.55
CA ASP A 54 6.22 3.26 0.97
C ASP A 54 5.40 4.56 0.89
N ILE A 55 4.53 4.77 1.88
CA ILE A 55 3.70 5.97 2.00
C ILE A 55 4.40 7.00 2.88
N LYS A 56 4.70 8.16 2.29
CA LYS A 56 5.48 9.24 2.90
C LYS A 56 4.83 10.59 2.65
N PHE A 57 5.00 11.52 3.61
CA PHE A 57 4.59 12.90 3.47
C PHE A 57 5.81 13.73 3.06
N GLU A 58 5.86 14.13 1.80
CA GLU A 58 7.04 14.74 1.19
C GLU A 58 6.73 16.11 0.58
N GLU A 59 7.76 16.96 0.54
CA GLU A 59 7.69 18.23 -0.16
C GLU A 59 7.82 18.01 -1.67
N ARG A 60 6.88 18.56 -2.43
CA ARG A 60 6.94 18.60 -3.90
C ARG A 60 6.96 20.05 -4.36
N LYS A 61 7.68 20.29 -5.46
CA LYS A 61 7.81 21.62 -6.06
C LYS A 61 7.13 21.62 -7.42
N LYS A 62 6.14 22.49 -7.59
CA LYS A 62 5.49 22.75 -8.88
C LYS A 62 5.46 24.24 -9.12
N ASP A 63 5.84 24.67 -10.31
CA ASP A 63 5.86 26.10 -10.68
C ASP A 63 6.63 26.97 -9.67
N LYS A 64 7.76 26.44 -9.18
CA LYS A 64 8.62 27.01 -8.13
C LYS A 64 7.98 27.16 -6.75
N LYS A 65 6.74 26.73 -6.54
CA LYS A 65 6.07 26.70 -5.23
C LYS A 65 6.18 25.31 -4.62
N SER A 66 6.60 25.27 -3.37
CA SER A 66 6.63 24.06 -2.56
C SER A 66 5.27 23.79 -1.94
N TYR A 67 4.87 22.52 -1.89
CA TYR A 67 3.70 22.06 -1.15
C TYR A 67 3.96 20.65 -0.63
N MET A 68 3.41 20.35 0.55
CA MET A 68 3.47 19.02 1.12
C MET A 68 2.36 18.15 0.56
N VAL A 69 2.69 16.91 0.21
CA VAL A 69 1.71 15.95 -0.30
C VAL A 69 2.11 14.54 0.12
N TRP A 70 1.11 13.72 0.41
CA TRP A 70 1.32 12.29 0.58
C TRP A 70 1.65 11.64 -0.77
N THR A 71 2.64 10.77 -0.79
CA THR A 71 3.04 10.01 -1.97
C THR A 71 3.22 8.55 -1.59
N GLN A 72 2.98 7.66 -2.55
CA GLN A 72 3.27 6.23 -2.43
C GLN A 72 4.36 5.86 -3.43
N GLY A 73 5.50 5.39 -2.93
CA GLY A 73 6.56 4.85 -3.76
C GLY A 73 6.34 3.38 -4.12
N PRO A 74 7.23 2.78 -4.93
CA PRO A 74 7.02 1.43 -5.46
C PRO A 74 7.59 0.32 -4.57
N ILE A 75 8.25 0.63 -3.45
CA ILE A 75 9.05 -0.34 -2.69
C ILE A 75 8.28 -0.83 -1.46
N LEU A 76 7.69 -2.02 -1.55
CA LEU A 76 7.09 -2.66 -0.39
C LEU A 76 8.16 -3.33 0.49
N SER A 77 8.00 -3.20 1.80
CA SER A 77 8.98 -3.65 2.79
C SER A 77 8.35 -4.08 4.11
N PHE A 78 7.42 -5.05 4.06
CA PHE A 78 6.95 -5.71 5.28
C PHE A 78 8.12 -6.37 6.02
N LYS A 79 8.06 -6.46 7.34
CA LYS A 79 9.15 -6.91 8.21
C LYS A 79 8.79 -8.17 8.98
N ASP A 80 9.82 -8.84 9.47
CA ASP A 80 9.68 -10.02 10.32
C ASP A 80 8.92 -9.66 11.60
N GLY A 81 7.92 -10.48 11.95
CA GLY A 81 7.05 -10.25 13.10
C GLY A 81 5.82 -9.39 12.82
N ASP A 82 5.72 -8.77 11.64
CA ASP A 82 4.54 -8.00 11.24
C ASP A 82 3.28 -8.89 11.32
N THR A 83 2.25 -8.41 12.03
CA THR A 83 1.06 -9.19 12.33
C THR A 83 -0.21 -8.44 11.91
N PHE A 84 -1.07 -9.12 11.16
CA PHE A 84 -2.30 -8.56 10.59
C PHE A 84 -3.50 -9.40 11.00
N THR A 85 -4.47 -8.79 11.65
CA THR A 85 -5.72 -9.47 12.01
C THR A 85 -6.81 -9.13 11.00
N ALA A 86 -7.55 -10.13 10.54
CA ALA A 86 -8.69 -9.93 9.65
C ALA A 86 -9.77 -9.09 10.34
N LYS A 87 -10.52 -8.29 9.57
CA LYS A 87 -11.60 -7.46 10.13
C LYS A 87 -12.69 -8.26 10.83
N ASN A 88 -12.95 -9.47 10.36
CA ASN A 88 -13.87 -10.42 10.98
C ASN A 88 -13.33 -11.07 12.27
N GLN A 89 -12.08 -10.80 12.66
CA GLN A 89 -11.42 -11.33 13.85
C GLN A 89 -11.30 -12.86 13.91
N LYS A 90 -11.50 -13.56 12.79
CA LYS A 90 -11.41 -15.03 12.72
C LYS A 90 -10.04 -15.52 12.31
N SER A 91 -9.26 -14.71 11.61
CA SER A 91 -7.94 -15.13 11.13
C SER A 91 -6.90 -14.04 11.33
N ALA A 92 -5.65 -14.44 11.52
CA ALA A 92 -4.51 -13.54 11.52
C ALA A 92 -3.38 -14.08 10.63
N LEU A 93 -2.59 -13.17 10.08
CA LEU A 93 -1.34 -13.47 9.37
C LEU A 93 -0.18 -12.91 10.18
N GLN A 94 0.90 -13.67 10.29
CA GLN A 94 2.16 -13.19 10.86
C GLN A 94 3.30 -13.46 9.90
N VAL A 95 4.04 -12.42 9.55
CA VAL A 95 5.26 -12.52 8.76
C VAL A 95 6.35 -13.19 9.60
N ARG A 96 6.96 -14.25 9.05
CA ARG A 96 8.05 -15.00 9.68
C ARG A 96 9.40 -14.56 9.16
N PHE A 97 9.50 -14.41 7.84
CA PHE A 97 10.70 -13.96 7.15
C PHE A 97 10.31 -13.05 5.99
N SER A 98 11.09 -12.01 5.77
CA SER A 98 10.82 -11.02 4.75
C SER A 98 12.10 -10.46 4.14
N ASN A 99 12.13 -10.40 2.81
CA ASN A 99 13.09 -9.61 2.06
C ASN A 99 12.33 -8.48 1.36
N PRO A 100 12.73 -7.22 1.55
CA PRO A 100 12.05 -6.08 0.94
C PRO A 100 12.19 -6.07 -0.59
N MET A 101 11.31 -5.32 -1.25
CA MET A 101 11.50 -4.97 -2.66
C MET A 101 12.75 -4.10 -2.82
N GLY A 102 13.33 -4.11 -4.02
CA GLY A 102 14.51 -3.32 -4.32
C GLY A 102 14.78 -3.21 -5.81
N TRP A 103 15.73 -2.36 -6.16
CA TRP A 103 16.26 -2.30 -7.52
C TRP A 103 17.51 -3.18 -7.62
N ASP A 104 17.52 -4.10 -8.57
CA ASP A 104 18.70 -4.90 -8.91
C ASP A 104 19.46 -4.16 -10.04
N PRO A 105 20.61 -3.51 -9.74
CA PRO A 105 21.35 -2.73 -10.73
C PRO A 105 22.04 -3.62 -11.77
N GLU A 106 22.34 -4.88 -11.46
CA GLU A 106 23.02 -5.80 -12.38
C GLU A 106 22.05 -6.30 -13.45
N LYS A 107 20.81 -6.63 -13.03
CA LYS A 107 19.76 -7.11 -13.93
C LYS A 107 18.87 -6.00 -14.48
N ASN A 108 19.07 -4.76 -14.02
CA ASN A 108 18.30 -3.58 -14.40
C ASN A 108 16.78 -3.80 -14.28
N GLN A 109 16.36 -4.45 -13.19
CA GLN A 109 14.97 -4.82 -12.95
C GLN A 109 14.59 -4.67 -11.47
N MET A 110 13.29 -4.63 -11.22
CA MET A 110 12.75 -4.58 -9.86
C MET A 110 12.75 -5.99 -9.24
N TYR A 111 13.49 -6.15 -8.14
CA TYR A 111 13.36 -7.31 -7.27
C TYR A 111 12.09 -7.15 -6.43
N GLN A 112 11.15 -8.09 -6.55
CA GLN A 112 9.84 -8.03 -5.90
C GLN A 112 9.84 -8.43 -4.42
N GLY A 113 11.01 -8.76 -3.86
CA GLY A 113 11.12 -9.25 -2.50
C GLY A 113 10.48 -10.63 -2.32
N SER A 114 10.47 -11.10 -1.08
CA SER A 114 9.84 -12.36 -0.70
C SER A 114 9.31 -12.27 0.71
N ILE A 115 8.17 -12.89 0.98
CA ILE A 115 7.56 -12.99 2.30
C ILE A 115 7.20 -14.44 2.56
N VAL A 116 7.62 -14.94 3.72
CA VAL A 116 7.09 -16.17 4.33
C VAL A 116 6.22 -15.78 5.51
N PHE A 117 4.97 -16.24 5.52
CA PHE A 117 4.03 -15.91 6.59
C PHE A 117 3.23 -17.12 7.05
N ASP A 118 2.83 -17.08 8.31
CA ASP A 118 1.97 -18.08 8.93
C ASP A 118 0.53 -17.55 9.01
N LYS A 119 -0.44 -18.41 8.67
CA LYS A 119 -1.87 -18.15 8.86
C LYS A 119 -2.33 -18.80 10.16
N PHE A 120 -3.08 -18.05 10.96
CA PHE A 120 -3.66 -18.50 12.21
C PHE A 120 -5.19 -18.41 12.17
N ASP A 121 -5.85 -19.39 12.79
CA ASP A 121 -7.21 -19.23 13.30
C ASP A 121 -7.13 -18.53 14.66
N VAL A 122 -7.98 -17.51 14.85
CA VAL A 122 -8.05 -16.68 16.07
C VAL A 122 -9.39 -16.87 16.78
N SER A 123 -10.20 -17.85 16.35
CA SER A 123 -11.45 -18.16 17.01
C SER A 123 -11.24 -18.57 18.48
N GLY A 124 -12.06 -18.03 19.38
CA GLY A 124 -12.08 -18.44 20.80
C GLY A 124 -10.83 -18.08 21.63
N HIS A 125 -10.20 -16.92 21.37
CA HIS A 125 -9.03 -16.41 22.11
C HIS A 125 -7.77 -17.29 22.06
N LYS A 126 -7.72 -18.25 21.13
CA LYS A 126 -6.54 -19.09 20.88
C LYS A 126 -6.01 -18.79 19.49
N HIS A 127 -4.69 -18.77 19.36
CA HIS A 127 -4.01 -18.63 18.07
C HIS A 127 -3.49 -20.01 17.64
N THR A 128 -4.24 -20.67 16.75
CA THR A 128 -3.83 -21.98 16.20
C THR A 128 -3.27 -21.77 14.80
N LYS A 129 -2.00 -22.12 14.59
CA LYS A 129 -1.38 -22.08 13.26
C LYS A 129 -2.07 -23.08 12.35
N LEU A 130 -2.56 -22.60 11.20
CA LEU A 130 -3.22 -23.42 10.18
C LEU A 130 -2.25 -23.84 9.08
N SER A 131 -1.50 -22.88 8.55
CA SER A 131 -0.65 -23.09 7.38
C SER A 131 0.48 -22.06 7.32
N GLN A 132 1.47 -22.35 6.50
CA GLN A 132 2.55 -21.44 6.14
C GLN A 132 2.55 -21.26 4.62
N HIS A 133 2.80 -20.03 4.17
CA HIS A 133 2.83 -19.67 2.77
C HIS A 133 4.06 -18.82 2.46
N SER A 134 4.48 -18.82 1.20
CA SER A 134 5.57 -17.99 0.69
C SER A 134 5.14 -17.32 -0.60
N CYS A 135 5.35 -16.01 -0.73
CA CYS A 135 4.99 -15.24 -1.93
C CYS A 135 5.84 -13.97 -2.06
N THR A 136 5.57 -13.13 -3.06
CA THR A 136 6.23 -11.82 -3.20
C THR A 136 5.62 -10.78 -2.25
N GLN A 137 6.29 -9.64 -2.05
CA GLN A 137 5.74 -8.53 -1.28
C GLN A 137 4.42 -8.00 -1.87
N MET A 138 4.34 -7.98 -3.21
CA MET A 138 3.16 -7.53 -3.96
C MET A 138 1.98 -8.49 -3.79
N ASP A 139 2.23 -9.81 -3.83
CA ASP A 139 1.16 -10.79 -3.63
C ASP A 139 0.67 -10.78 -2.19
N PHE A 140 1.57 -10.62 -1.22
CA PHE A 140 1.17 -10.43 0.17
C PHE A 140 0.27 -9.20 0.36
N LEU A 141 0.59 -8.06 -0.29
CA LEU A 141 -0.28 -6.89 -0.29
C LEU A 141 -1.68 -7.20 -0.87
N LYS A 142 -1.75 -7.96 -1.99
CA LYS A 142 -3.05 -8.39 -2.55
C LYS A 142 -3.83 -9.28 -1.57
N ILE A 143 -3.15 -10.11 -0.80
CA ILE A 143 -3.77 -10.93 0.25
C ILE A 143 -4.33 -10.03 1.36
N LEU A 144 -3.59 -9.00 1.79
CA LEU A 144 -4.07 -8.04 2.78
C LEU A 144 -5.35 -7.32 2.32
N ILE A 145 -5.42 -6.96 1.04
CA ILE A 145 -6.57 -6.30 0.43
C ILE A 145 -7.75 -7.26 0.27
N SER A 146 -7.55 -8.40 -0.39
CA SER A 146 -8.63 -9.29 -0.84
C SER A 146 -9.05 -10.35 0.18
N GLY A 147 -8.17 -10.72 1.10
CA GLY A 147 -8.37 -11.86 2.00
C GLY A 147 -8.13 -13.24 1.36
N VAL A 148 -7.89 -13.30 0.05
CA VAL A 148 -7.68 -14.54 -0.70
C VAL A 148 -6.20 -14.84 -0.76
N ILE A 149 -5.80 -16.04 -0.30
CA ILE A 149 -4.42 -16.49 -0.37
C ILE A 149 -4.15 -17.04 -1.76
N SER A 150 -3.46 -16.27 -2.59
CA SER A 150 -2.88 -16.69 -3.87
C SER A 150 -1.35 -16.55 -3.77
N CYS A 151 -0.70 -17.62 -3.35
CA CYS A 151 0.75 -17.73 -3.26
C CYS A 151 1.24 -18.79 -4.23
#